data_AF-A0A1C3U7T4-F1
#
_entry.id   AF-A0A1C3U7T4-F1
#
_cell.length_a   1.000
_cell.length_b   1.000
_cell.length_c   1.000
_cell.angle_alpha   90.00
_cell.angle_beta   90.00
_cell.angle_gamma   90.00
#
_symmetry.space_group_name_H-M   'P 1'
#
loop_
_entity.id
_entity.type
_entity.pdbx_description
1 polymer ?
#
loop_
_entity_poly.entity_id
_entity_poly.type
_entity_poly.pdbx_seq_one_letter_code
_entity_poly.pdbx_strand_id
1 'polypeptide(L)'
;MLKGGVFFTALAVGLSACTTVDFSQLAPATLTGSLLVMWVGEGDSSGDGKFVFVPDPADPLTFRRADRSLPGAEIQPGLMYTDGGSIPKIAQVFKGLSPWGYAPAYMIHDWLFTAHHCIVDGENSKRFDQVRNVSFEDSAKILGEAIRGMVKANKVQQNDIAGTAITAAVGSSIAESLWNKQGACSASKVKPEDIAAVESAIPGAAPRAVRKTFRVPPETPAIPPRGRATIVSRITF
;
A
#
# COMPACT_ATOMS: atom_id res chain seq x y z
N MET A 1 3.97 -60.59 33.50
CA MET A 1 3.40 -59.32 33.99
C MET A 1 3.80 -58.21 33.03
N LEU A 2 2.85 -57.72 32.23
CA LEU A 2 3.03 -56.64 31.26
C LEU A 2 3.10 -55.28 31.96
N LYS A 3 3.96 -54.37 31.48
CA LYS A 3 3.72 -52.91 31.52
C LYS A 3 4.55 -52.23 30.41
N GLY A 4 4.02 -52.27 29.19
CA GLY A 4 4.46 -51.42 28.10
C GLY A 4 3.50 -50.24 27.98
N GLY A 5 3.92 -49.05 28.39
CA GLY A 5 3.16 -47.82 28.24
C GLY A 5 3.27 -47.31 26.80
N VAL A 6 2.16 -47.28 26.09
CA VAL A 6 2.07 -46.64 24.77
C VAL A 6 1.87 -45.14 25.00
N PHE A 7 2.89 -44.34 24.67
CA PHE A 7 2.77 -42.89 24.58
C PHE A 7 2.06 -42.53 23.27
N PHE A 8 0.80 -42.10 23.36
CA PHE A 8 0.11 -41.46 22.24
C PHE A 8 0.59 -40.02 22.12
N THR A 9 1.44 -39.73 21.14
CA THR A 9 1.76 -38.36 20.74
C THR A 9 0.59 -37.84 19.90
N ALA A 10 -0.28 -37.04 20.49
CA ALA A 10 -1.34 -36.35 19.77
C ALA A 10 -0.71 -35.28 18.86
N LEU A 11 -0.68 -35.57 17.54
CA LEU A 11 -0.27 -34.62 16.52
C LEU A 11 -1.41 -33.59 16.35
N ALA A 12 -1.28 -32.44 17.00
CA ALA A 12 -2.19 -31.32 16.81
C ALA A 12 -1.98 -30.74 15.41
N VAL A 13 -2.88 -31.08 14.47
CA VAL A 13 -2.98 -30.41 13.18
C VAL A 13 -3.49 -29.00 13.44
N GLY A 14 -2.59 -28.02 13.41
CA GLY A 14 -2.96 -26.61 13.42
C GLY A 14 -3.76 -26.30 12.16
N LEU A 15 -5.03 -25.94 12.33
CA LEU A 15 -5.86 -25.40 11.26
C LEU A 15 -5.30 -24.02 10.89
N SER A 16 -4.42 -23.98 9.90
CA SER A 16 -4.10 -22.73 9.20
C SER A 16 -5.38 -22.27 8.49
N ALA A 17 -6.09 -21.31 9.07
CA ALA A 17 -7.28 -20.74 8.46
C ALA A 17 -6.84 -19.94 7.22
N CYS A 18 -6.88 -20.57 6.05
CA CYS A 18 -6.84 -19.84 4.79
C CYS A 18 -8.05 -18.91 4.78
N THR A 19 -7.83 -17.60 5.00
CA THR A 19 -8.88 -16.61 4.82
C THR A 19 -9.23 -16.56 3.33
N THR A 20 -10.40 -17.10 2.99
CA THR A 20 -10.92 -17.05 1.62
C THR A 20 -11.82 -15.83 1.54
N VAL A 21 -11.29 -14.73 1.01
CA VAL A 21 -12.08 -13.53 0.78
C VAL A 21 -12.98 -13.75 -0.44
N ASP A 22 -14.29 -13.80 -0.24
CA ASP A 22 -15.26 -13.86 -1.34
C ASP A 22 -15.41 -12.48 -1.99
N PHE A 23 -14.59 -12.23 -2.99
CA PHE A 23 -14.57 -10.97 -3.75
C PHE A 23 -15.96 -10.59 -4.31
N SER A 24 -16.77 -11.56 -4.70
CA SER A 24 -18.08 -11.31 -5.32
C SER A 24 -19.09 -10.68 -4.35
N GLN A 25 -18.92 -10.92 -3.05
CA GLN A 25 -19.80 -10.43 -1.99
C GLN A 25 -19.34 -9.13 -1.33
N LEU A 26 -18.12 -8.66 -1.61
CA LEU A 26 -17.60 -7.43 -1.03
C LEU A 26 -18.43 -6.22 -1.44
N ALA A 27 -18.69 -5.26 -0.55
CA ALA A 27 -19.33 -4.03 -0.98
C ALA A 27 -18.33 -3.14 -1.76
N PRO A 28 -18.72 -2.43 -2.83
CA PRO A 28 -17.83 -1.49 -3.50
C PRO A 28 -17.52 -0.30 -2.58
N ALA A 29 -16.25 -0.04 -2.34
CA ALA A 29 -15.80 1.18 -1.67
C ALA A 29 -15.93 2.41 -2.56
N THR A 30 -15.83 3.58 -1.96
CA THR A 30 -15.67 4.85 -2.69
C THR A 30 -14.20 5.27 -2.64
N LEU A 31 -13.64 5.58 -3.81
CA LEU A 31 -12.33 6.19 -3.97
C LEU A 31 -12.55 7.61 -4.50
N THR A 32 -11.89 8.58 -3.91
CA THR A 32 -11.90 9.99 -4.37
C THR A 32 -10.51 10.56 -4.37
N GLY A 33 -10.33 11.63 -5.14
CA GLY A 33 -9.13 12.45 -5.11
C GLY A 33 -8.06 11.96 -6.06
N SER A 34 -6.81 12.34 -5.79
CA SER A 34 -5.71 12.19 -6.73
C SER A 34 -4.56 11.34 -6.17
N LEU A 35 -4.03 10.50 -7.05
CA LEU A 35 -2.85 9.68 -6.84
C LEU A 35 -1.69 10.26 -7.64
N LEU A 36 -0.57 10.52 -6.98
CA LEU A 36 0.67 10.96 -7.60
C LEU A 36 1.76 9.93 -7.29
N VAL A 37 2.45 9.47 -8.33
CA VAL A 37 3.61 8.58 -8.19
C VAL A 37 4.83 9.28 -8.77
N MET A 38 5.90 9.31 -7.98
CA MET A 38 7.18 9.89 -8.37
C MET A 38 8.23 8.79 -8.44
N TRP A 39 8.96 8.72 -9.55
CA TRP A 39 10.21 7.97 -9.62
C TRP A 39 11.29 8.73 -8.89
N VAL A 40 12.08 8.07 -8.03
CA VAL A 40 13.13 8.70 -7.21
C VAL A 40 14.51 8.06 -7.38
N GLY A 41 14.63 7.05 -8.24
CA GLY A 41 15.91 6.44 -8.57
C GLY A 41 15.75 5.06 -9.20
N GLU A 42 16.87 4.44 -9.57
CA GLU A 42 16.91 3.07 -10.09
C GLU A 42 16.44 2.05 -9.03
N GLY A 43 15.80 0.98 -9.49
CA GLY A 43 15.41 -0.17 -8.67
C GLY A 43 16.58 -1.12 -8.38
N ASP A 44 16.33 -2.21 -7.67
CA ASP A 44 17.27 -3.33 -7.54
C ASP A 44 17.02 -4.38 -8.63
N SER A 45 17.48 -5.63 -8.45
CA SER A 45 17.32 -6.72 -9.43
C SER A 45 15.86 -7.10 -9.74
N SER A 46 14.88 -6.49 -9.09
CA SER A 46 13.45 -6.78 -9.24
C SER A 46 12.65 -5.78 -10.08
N GLY A 47 13.19 -4.63 -10.53
CA GLY A 47 12.40 -3.66 -11.32
C GLY A 47 13.12 -2.44 -11.89
N ASP A 48 12.40 -1.67 -12.72
CA ASP A 48 12.92 -0.54 -13.53
C ASP A 48 13.06 0.79 -12.75
N GLY A 49 12.82 0.80 -11.43
CA GLY A 49 12.83 2.03 -10.65
C GLY A 49 12.36 1.87 -9.21
N LYS A 50 12.67 2.89 -8.42
CA LYS A 50 12.20 3.10 -7.05
C LYS A 50 11.18 4.23 -7.08
N PHE A 51 9.99 3.99 -6.54
CA PHE A 51 8.88 4.93 -6.61
C PHE A 51 8.39 5.36 -5.23
N VAL A 52 7.84 6.57 -5.18
CA VAL A 52 7.21 7.15 -3.99
C VAL A 52 5.77 7.50 -4.35
N PHE A 53 4.82 6.99 -3.57
CA PHE A 53 3.46 7.51 -3.56
C PHE A 53 3.45 8.83 -2.81
N VAL A 54 2.89 9.85 -3.45
CA VAL A 54 2.85 11.22 -2.96
C VAL A 54 1.38 11.64 -2.81
N PRO A 55 0.90 11.88 -1.58
CA PRO A 55 -0.44 12.44 -1.39
C PRO A 55 -0.53 13.80 -2.06
N ASP A 56 -1.53 14.00 -2.92
CA ASP A 56 -1.83 15.32 -3.48
C ASP A 56 -2.24 16.26 -2.31
N PRO A 57 -1.53 17.37 -2.08
CA PRO A 57 -1.82 18.26 -0.96
C PRO A 57 -3.15 19.02 -1.09
N ALA A 58 -3.68 19.14 -2.31
CA ALA A 58 -4.95 19.81 -2.57
C ALA A 58 -6.12 18.80 -2.63
N ASP A 59 -5.86 17.58 -3.08
CA ASP A 59 -6.89 16.58 -3.38
C ASP A 59 -6.41 15.15 -3.10
N PRO A 60 -6.18 14.76 -1.83
CA PRO A 60 -5.53 13.50 -1.51
C PRO A 60 -6.42 12.29 -1.81
N LEU A 61 -5.80 11.22 -2.31
CA LEU A 61 -6.46 9.91 -2.45
C LEU A 61 -7.10 9.50 -1.12
N THR A 62 -8.41 9.26 -1.16
CA THR A 62 -9.20 8.82 -0.01
C THR A 62 -9.99 7.57 -0.38
N PHE A 63 -9.89 6.55 0.46
CA PHE A 63 -10.69 5.35 0.41
C PHE A 63 -11.75 5.38 1.51
N ARG A 64 -12.97 4.95 1.18
CA ARG A 64 -14.09 4.84 2.13
C ARG A 64 -14.84 3.52 1.92
N ARG A 65 -14.90 2.70 2.99
CA ARG A 65 -15.72 1.48 3.02
C ARG A 65 -17.21 1.85 2.96
N ALA A 66 -18.02 0.96 2.39
CA ALA A 66 -19.48 1.12 2.40
C ALA A 66 -20.04 1.00 3.83
N ASP A 67 -19.54 0.04 4.61
CA ASP A 67 -19.83 -0.08 6.04
C ASP A 67 -18.78 0.69 6.85
N ARG A 68 -19.23 1.75 7.52
CA ARG A 68 -18.39 2.66 8.29
C ARG A 68 -18.07 2.17 9.70
N SER A 69 -18.67 1.05 10.13
CA SER A 69 -18.39 0.43 11.43
C SER A 69 -17.16 -0.48 11.41
N LEU A 70 -16.71 -0.89 10.23
CA LEU A 70 -15.59 -1.83 10.08
C LEU A 70 -14.21 -1.14 10.24
N PRO A 71 -13.16 -1.88 10.65
CA PRO A 71 -11.79 -1.35 10.68
C PRO A 71 -11.36 -0.77 9.34
N GLY A 72 -10.59 0.32 9.35
CA GLY A 72 -10.17 0.99 8.11
C GLY A 72 -11.32 1.60 7.31
N ALA A 73 -12.43 2.00 7.96
CA ALA A 73 -13.60 2.62 7.33
C ALA A 73 -13.26 3.82 6.43
N GLU A 74 -12.21 4.57 6.77
CA GLU A 74 -11.64 5.64 5.95
C GLU A 74 -10.12 5.62 6.02
N ILE A 75 -9.48 5.64 4.86
CA ILE A 75 -8.03 5.57 4.73
C ILE A 75 -7.58 6.67 3.79
N GLN A 76 -6.66 7.49 4.27
CA GLN A 76 -5.91 8.45 3.47
C GLN A 76 -4.43 8.07 3.59
N PRO A 77 -3.86 7.39 2.57
CA PRO A 77 -2.46 7.00 2.60
C PRO A 77 -1.53 8.20 2.77
N GLY A 78 -0.47 8.02 3.55
CA GLY A 78 0.61 8.98 3.66
C GLY A 78 1.71 8.75 2.62
N LEU A 79 2.70 9.64 2.62
CA LEU A 79 3.93 9.47 1.85
C LEU A 79 4.60 8.13 2.20
N MET A 80 4.84 7.30 1.19
CA MET A 80 5.48 5.99 1.33
C MET A 80 6.25 5.63 0.07
N TYR A 81 7.26 4.75 0.21
CA TYR A 81 7.70 4.02 -0.97
C TYR A 81 6.59 3.10 -1.43
N THR A 82 6.51 2.93 -2.73
CA THR A 82 5.66 1.93 -3.36
C THR A 82 6.48 1.29 -4.45
N ASP A 83 6.26 0.01 -4.67
CA ASP A 83 6.72 -0.69 -5.85
C ASP A 83 5.72 -0.58 -7.01
N GLY A 84 4.63 0.20 -6.83
CA GLY A 84 3.50 0.25 -7.74
C GLY A 84 2.60 -0.99 -7.64
N GLY A 85 2.74 -1.75 -6.54
CA GLY A 85 2.54 -3.19 -6.51
C GLY A 85 3.69 -3.85 -7.25
N SER A 86 4.36 -4.87 -6.70
CA SER A 86 5.39 -5.63 -7.42
C SER A 86 4.74 -6.31 -8.64
N ILE A 87 4.61 -5.57 -9.75
CA ILE A 87 3.99 -6.01 -10.99
C ILE A 87 4.80 -7.22 -11.43
N PRO A 88 4.27 -8.46 -11.33
CA PRO A 88 4.95 -9.59 -11.92
C PRO A 88 5.11 -9.23 -13.40
N LYS A 89 6.26 -9.49 -14.04
CA LYS A 89 6.45 -9.21 -15.47
C LYS A 89 5.25 -9.66 -16.35
N ILE A 90 4.48 -10.65 -15.86
CA ILE A 90 3.23 -11.13 -16.45
C ILE A 90 2.09 -10.08 -16.52
N ALA A 91 2.00 -9.14 -15.59
CA ALA A 91 1.01 -8.05 -15.63
C ALA A 91 1.45 -6.87 -16.51
N GLN A 92 2.73 -6.81 -16.94
CA GLN A 92 3.20 -5.89 -17.99
C GLN A 92 2.75 -6.31 -19.41
N VAL A 93 2.16 -7.50 -19.57
CA VAL A 93 1.78 -8.09 -20.87
C VAL A 93 0.39 -7.61 -21.35
N PHE A 94 -0.40 -6.94 -20.51
CA PHE A 94 -1.70 -6.42 -20.91
C PHE A 94 -1.58 -5.09 -21.66
N LYS A 95 -1.16 -5.17 -22.94
CA LYS A 95 -1.31 -4.06 -23.89
C LYS A 95 -2.80 -3.84 -24.17
N GLY A 96 -3.39 -2.83 -23.52
CA GLY A 96 -4.77 -2.40 -23.78
C GLY A 96 -5.47 -1.65 -22.64
N LEU A 97 -4.92 -1.69 -21.42
CA LEU A 97 -5.34 -0.90 -20.27
C LEU A 97 -4.07 -0.36 -19.61
N SER A 98 -4.06 0.90 -19.14
CA SER A 98 -2.87 1.50 -18.53
C SER A 98 -2.30 0.58 -17.42
N PRO A 99 -0.98 0.36 -17.33
CA PRO A 99 -0.33 -0.45 -16.27
C PRO A 99 -0.72 -0.06 -14.84
N TRP A 100 -1.35 1.11 -14.69
CA TRP A 100 -1.83 1.71 -13.46
C TRP A 100 -3.33 1.56 -13.22
N GLY A 101 -4.04 0.72 -13.98
CA GLY A 101 -5.50 0.59 -13.89
C GLY A 101 -6.01 0.30 -12.47
N TYR A 102 -5.23 -0.44 -11.68
CA TYR A 102 -5.53 -0.78 -10.29
C TYR A 102 -4.74 0.01 -9.25
N ALA A 103 -3.92 0.98 -9.67
CA ALA A 103 -2.96 1.67 -8.83
C ALA A 103 -3.53 2.26 -7.52
N PRO A 104 -4.72 2.90 -7.50
CA PRO A 104 -5.27 3.42 -6.25
C PRO A 104 -5.52 2.33 -5.22
N ALA A 105 -6.03 1.17 -5.64
CA ALA A 105 -6.25 0.05 -4.74
C ALA A 105 -4.92 -0.49 -4.20
N TYR A 106 -3.88 -0.54 -5.03
CA TYR A 106 -2.53 -0.91 -4.60
C TYR A 106 -1.93 0.10 -3.60
N MET A 107 -2.13 1.41 -3.79
CA MET A 107 -1.67 2.41 -2.81
C MET A 107 -2.37 2.27 -1.46
N ILE A 108 -3.66 1.91 -1.44
CA ILE A 108 -4.34 1.61 -0.17
C ILE A 108 -3.68 0.38 0.48
N HIS A 109 -3.45 -0.69 -0.29
CA HIS A 109 -2.85 -1.93 0.20
C HIS A 109 -1.41 -1.74 0.75
N ASP A 110 -0.52 -1.14 -0.03
CA ASP A 110 0.87 -0.88 0.37
C ASP A 110 0.94 -0.02 1.64
N TRP A 111 0.01 0.93 1.78
CA TRP A 111 -0.08 1.76 2.97
C TRP A 111 -0.47 0.96 4.20
N LEU A 112 -1.39 0.00 4.08
CA LEU A 112 -1.76 -0.89 5.18
C LEU A 112 -0.56 -1.71 5.66
N PHE A 113 0.22 -2.28 4.74
CA PHE A 113 1.44 -3.03 5.09
C PHE A 113 2.49 -2.12 5.74
N THR A 114 2.78 -0.97 5.12
CA THR A 114 3.71 0.03 5.67
C THR A 114 3.32 0.44 7.09
N ALA A 115 2.04 0.72 7.30
CA ALA A 115 1.51 1.12 8.60
C ALA A 115 1.61 -0.03 9.62
N HIS A 116 1.19 -1.23 9.24
CA HIS A 116 1.26 -2.40 10.11
C HIS A 116 2.69 -2.66 10.57
N HIS A 117 3.65 -2.75 9.64
CA HIS A 117 5.08 -2.93 9.96
C HIS A 117 5.59 -1.86 10.92
N CYS A 118 5.21 -0.60 10.71
CA CYS A 118 5.62 0.47 11.61
C CYS A 118 4.95 0.43 12.98
N ILE A 119 3.68 0.03 13.07
CA ILE A 119 3.00 -0.12 14.35
C ILE A 119 3.61 -1.27 15.16
N VAL A 120 3.84 -2.44 14.54
CA VAL A 120 4.43 -3.60 15.24
C VAL A 120 5.88 -3.35 15.65
N ASP A 121 6.61 -2.50 14.90
CA ASP A 121 7.96 -2.03 15.25
C ASP A 121 7.96 -0.87 16.28
N GLY A 122 6.80 -0.51 16.83
CA GLY A 122 6.67 0.43 17.94
C GLY A 122 6.47 1.90 17.56
N GLU A 123 6.20 2.23 16.30
CA GLU A 123 5.92 3.61 15.88
C GLU A 123 4.49 4.03 16.29
N ASN A 124 4.40 4.99 17.21
CA ASN A 124 3.12 5.53 17.70
C ASN A 124 2.68 6.84 17.01
N SER A 125 2.98 6.97 15.70
CA SER A 125 2.65 8.18 14.94
C SER A 125 1.16 8.26 14.61
N LYS A 126 0.52 9.41 14.82
CA LYS A 126 -0.91 9.64 14.50
C LYS A 126 -1.27 9.36 13.04
N ARG A 127 -0.28 9.37 12.13
CA ARG A 127 -0.50 9.06 10.71
C ARG A 127 -1.09 7.65 10.48
N PHE A 128 -0.94 6.75 11.46
CA PHE A 128 -1.45 5.39 11.37
C PHE A 128 -2.77 5.15 12.10
N ASP A 129 -3.36 6.16 12.75
CA ASP A 129 -4.55 6.00 13.59
C ASP A 129 -5.73 5.38 12.82
N GLN A 130 -5.88 5.71 11.53
CA GLN A 130 -6.92 5.17 10.65
C GLN A 130 -6.86 3.64 10.44
N VAL A 131 -5.69 3.03 10.66
CA VAL A 131 -5.40 1.65 10.26
C VAL A 131 -4.86 0.79 11.40
N ARG A 132 -4.77 1.32 12.63
CA ARG A 132 -4.20 0.59 13.78
C ARG A 132 -4.91 -0.73 14.09
N ASN A 133 -6.22 -0.76 13.88
CA ASN A 133 -7.05 -1.92 14.21
C ASN A 133 -7.38 -2.77 12.98
N VAL A 134 -6.69 -2.55 11.86
CA VAL A 134 -6.86 -3.34 10.63
C VAL A 134 -6.11 -4.66 10.79
N SER A 135 -6.82 -5.77 10.67
CA SER A 135 -6.23 -7.11 10.61
C SER A 135 -5.71 -7.45 9.22
N PHE A 136 -4.97 -8.56 9.08
CA PHE A 136 -4.57 -9.07 7.77
C PHE A 136 -5.79 -9.36 6.88
N GLU A 137 -6.83 -9.99 7.44
CA GLU A 137 -8.08 -10.25 6.72
C GLU A 137 -8.77 -8.96 6.28
N ASP A 138 -8.82 -7.94 7.14
CA ASP A 138 -9.34 -6.62 6.77
C ASP A 138 -8.54 -6.02 5.61
N SER A 139 -7.22 -6.18 5.59
CA SER A 139 -6.37 -5.66 4.51
C SER A 139 -6.72 -6.26 3.14
N ALA A 140 -6.99 -7.56 3.09
CA ALA A 140 -7.41 -8.25 1.86
C ALA A 140 -8.82 -7.83 1.43
N LYS A 141 -9.76 -7.70 2.39
CA LYS A 141 -11.12 -7.19 2.12
C LYS A 141 -11.08 -5.75 1.60
N ILE A 142 -10.31 -4.87 2.23
CA ILE A 142 -10.16 -3.46 1.83
C ILE A 142 -9.64 -3.35 0.39
N LEU A 143 -8.66 -4.17 -0.01
CA LEU A 143 -8.20 -4.19 -1.40
C LEU A 143 -9.33 -4.62 -2.36
N GLY A 144 -10.05 -5.69 -2.03
CA GLY A 144 -11.16 -6.15 -2.85
C GLY A 144 -12.30 -5.13 -2.94
N GLU A 145 -12.65 -4.46 -1.84
CA GLU A 145 -13.64 -3.38 -1.80
C GLU A 145 -13.20 -2.18 -2.66
N ALA A 146 -11.91 -1.81 -2.61
CA ALA A 146 -11.33 -0.76 -3.46
C ALA A 146 -11.44 -1.13 -4.95
N ILE A 147 -11.08 -2.37 -5.31
CA ILE A 147 -11.22 -2.88 -6.67
C ILE A 147 -12.68 -2.84 -7.14
N ARG A 148 -13.62 -3.31 -6.30
CA ARG A 148 -15.06 -3.22 -6.61
C ARG A 148 -15.54 -1.78 -6.77
N GLY A 149 -14.99 -0.85 -5.99
CA GLY A 149 -15.22 0.58 -6.14
C GLY A 149 -14.78 1.11 -7.51
N MET A 150 -13.57 0.74 -7.96
CA MET A 150 -13.06 1.10 -9.28
C MET A 150 -13.89 0.47 -10.41
N VAL A 151 -14.33 -0.77 -10.26
CA VAL A 151 -15.25 -1.43 -11.22
C VAL A 151 -16.56 -0.64 -11.31
N LYS A 152 -17.17 -0.30 -10.17
CA LYS A 152 -18.41 0.49 -10.12
C LYS A 152 -18.25 1.88 -10.74
N ALA A 153 -17.07 2.50 -10.61
CA ALA A 153 -16.74 3.78 -11.21
C ALA A 153 -16.36 3.69 -12.71
N ASN A 154 -16.44 2.50 -13.32
CA ASN A 154 -16.00 2.23 -14.70
C ASN A 154 -14.53 2.60 -14.97
N LYS A 155 -13.68 2.52 -13.94
CA LYS A 155 -12.24 2.79 -14.04
C LYS A 155 -11.43 1.54 -14.41
N VAL A 156 -12.02 0.36 -14.19
CA VAL A 156 -11.51 -0.96 -14.62
C VAL A 156 -12.66 -1.79 -15.20
N GLN A 157 -12.36 -2.82 -16.01
CA GLN A 157 -13.40 -3.61 -16.69
C GLN A 157 -14.21 -4.47 -15.71
N GLN A 158 -15.53 -4.57 -15.92
CA GLN A 158 -16.44 -5.30 -15.02
C GLN A 158 -16.19 -6.81 -14.96
N ASN A 159 -15.76 -7.42 -16.07
CA ASN A 159 -15.50 -8.86 -16.17
C ASN A 159 -14.01 -9.19 -16.00
N ASP A 160 -13.23 -8.28 -15.41
CA ASP A 160 -11.82 -8.53 -15.18
C ASP A 160 -11.66 -9.56 -14.04
N ILE A 161 -11.16 -10.74 -14.39
CA ILE A 161 -10.79 -11.81 -13.45
C ILE A 161 -9.68 -11.38 -12.48
N ALA A 162 -8.99 -10.28 -12.77
CA ALA A 162 -7.93 -9.72 -11.93
C ALA A 162 -8.43 -9.45 -10.50
N GLY A 163 -9.67 -8.97 -10.30
CA GLY A 163 -10.17 -8.66 -8.96
C GLY A 163 -10.16 -9.88 -8.01
N THR A 164 -10.69 -11.01 -8.48
CA THR A 164 -10.68 -12.28 -7.73
C THR A 164 -9.27 -12.81 -7.54
N ALA A 165 -8.45 -12.80 -8.60
CA ALA A 165 -7.07 -13.31 -8.53
C ALA A 165 -6.18 -12.47 -7.59
N ILE A 166 -6.27 -11.15 -7.67
CA ILE A 166 -5.55 -10.21 -6.80
C ILE A 166 -5.97 -10.43 -5.35
N THR A 167 -7.27 -10.47 -5.08
CA THR A 167 -7.79 -10.66 -3.71
C THR A 167 -7.36 -12.01 -3.12
N ALA A 168 -7.35 -13.07 -3.92
CA ALA A 168 -6.86 -14.39 -3.49
C ALA A 168 -5.35 -14.38 -3.21
N ALA A 169 -4.55 -13.70 -4.04
CA ALA A 169 -3.11 -13.60 -3.84
C ALA A 169 -2.76 -12.86 -2.55
N VAL A 170 -3.40 -11.71 -2.29
CA VAL A 170 -3.13 -10.91 -1.08
C VAL A 170 -3.72 -11.51 0.19
N GLY A 171 -4.70 -12.40 0.09
CA GLY A 171 -5.23 -13.18 1.22
C GLY A 171 -4.46 -14.46 1.53
N SER A 172 -3.37 -14.74 0.80
CA SER A 172 -2.58 -15.97 0.96
C SER A 172 -1.72 -15.99 2.21
N SER A 173 -1.30 -17.19 2.63
CA SER A 173 -0.37 -17.38 3.76
C SER A 173 1.01 -16.75 3.54
N ILE A 174 1.45 -16.62 2.27
CA ILE A 174 2.68 -15.91 1.92
C ILE A 174 2.52 -14.41 2.23
N ALA A 175 1.40 -13.83 1.82
CA ALA A 175 1.08 -12.43 2.12
C ALA A 175 0.91 -12.21 3.63
N GLU A 176 0.31 -13.16 4.35
CA GLU A 176 0.20 -13.10 5.82
C GLU A 176 1.58 -13.14 6.50
N SER A 177 2.50 -13.96 5.99
CA SER A 177 3.87 -14.01 6.48
C SER A 177 4.59 -12.68 6.25
N LEU A 178 4.37 -12.04 5.09
CA LEU A 178 4.90 -10.71 4.80
C LEU A 178 4.26 -9.64 5.69
N TRP A 179 2.96 -9.71 5.93
CA TRP A 179 2.23 -8.83 6.84
C TRP A 179 2.85 -8.87 8.24
N ASN A 180 3.04 -10.06 8.80
CA ASN A 180 3.57 -10.25 10.16
C ASN A 180 5.10 -10.02 10.30
N LYS A 181 5.79 -9.53 9.27
CA LYS A 181 7.24 -9.32 9.30
C LYS A 181 7.63 -8.20 10.27
N GLN A 182 8.41 -8.54 11.28
CA GLN A 182 9.00 -7.58 12.22
C GLN A 182 10.29 -6.94 11.66
N GLY A 183 10.61 -5.73 12.11
CA GLY A 183 11.78 -4.95 11.70
C GLY A 183 11.69 -4.32 10.31
N ALA A 184 10.54 -4.47 9.63
CA ALA A 184 10.32 -4.01 8.25
C ALA A 184 10.04 -2.50 8.15
N CYS A 185 9.70 -1.82 9.24
CA CYS A 185 9.39 -0.38 9.21
C CYS A 185 10.58 0.46 8.74
N SER A 186 11.81 0.11 9.17
CA SER A 186 13.02 0.86 8.83
C SER A 186 13.24 0.95 7.31
N ALA A 187 13.00 -0.15 6.58
CA ALA A 187 13.10 -0.21 5.13
C ALA A 187 11.96 0.54 4.42
N SER A 188 10.80 0.66 5.07
CA SER A 188 9.59 1.31 4.51
C SER A 188 9.62 2.85 4.65
N LYS A 189 10.55 3.41 5.43
CA LYS A 189 10.67 4.86 5.63
C LYS A 189 11.25 5.54 4.40
N VAL A 190 10.51 6.50 3.86
CA VAL A 190 11.00 7.37 2.79
C VAL A 190 12.23 8.13 3.27
N LYS A 191 13.30 8.07 2.50
CA LYS A 191 14.59 8.65 2.87
C LYS A 191 14.49 10.17 2.84
N PRO A 192 15.22 10.90 3.71
CA PRO A 192 15.18 12.36 3.74
C PRO A 192 15.48 13.01 2.38
N GLU A 193 16.39 12.44 1.60
CA GLU A 193 16.73 12.88 0.24
C GLU A 193 15.54 12.81 -0.72
N ASP A 194 14.77 11.72 -0.67
CA ASP A 194 13.60 11.52 -1.52
C ASP A 194 12.43 12.40 -1.06
N ILE A 195 12.28 12.62 0.26
CA ILE A 195 11.30 13.58 0.79
C ILE A 195 11.60 15.00 0.29
N ALA A 196 12.88 15.41 0.29
CA ALA A 196 13.28 16.71 -0.21
C ALA A 196 13.02 16.86 -1.72
N ALA A 197 13.26 15.80 -2.50
CA ALA A 197 12.94 15.77 -3.92
C ALA A 197 11.42 15.89 -4.16
N VAL A 198 10.60 15.22 -3.35
CA VAL A 198 9.14 15.33 -3.39
C VAL A 198 8.67 16.74 -3.06
N GLU A 199 9.14 17.36 -1.98
CA GLU A 199 8.73 18.72 -1.61
C GLU A 199 9.19 19.76 -2.67
N SER A 200 10.33 19.53 -3.32
CA SER A 200 10.80 20.39 -4.41
C SER A 200 9.93 20.28 -5.66
N ALA A 201 9.39 19.10 -5.96
CA ALA A 201 8.54 18.88 -7.13
C ALA A 201 7.07 19.26 -6.86
N ILE A 202 6.57 18.99 -5.65
CA ILE A 202 5.20 19.21 -5.22
C ILE A 202 5.22 19.86 -3.83
N PRO A 203 5.30 21.21 -3.75
CA PRO A 203 5.32 21.90 -2.48
C PRO A 203 4.08 21.59 -1.64
N GLY A 204 4.29 21.01 -0.45
CA GLY A 204 3.22 20.66 0.49
C GLY A 204 2.83 19.21 0.54
N ALA A 205 3.43 18.38 -0.30
CA ALA A 205 3.22 16.94 -0.23
C ALA A 205 4.07 16.25 0.86
N ALA A 206 5.14 16.87 1.36
CA ALA A 206 5.95 16.26 2.42
C ALA A 206 5.29 16.39 3.81
N PRO A 207 5.51 15.41 4.73
CA PRO A 207 5.01 15.48 6.09
C PRO A 207 5.43 16.78 6.81
N ARG A 208 4.49 17.39 7.52
CA ARG A 208 4.64 18.71 8.18
C ARG A 208 5.83 18.80 9.15
N ALA A 209 6.28 17.68 9.71
CA ALA A 209 7.46 17.60 10.57
C ALA A 209 8.77 17.92 9.81
N VAL A 210 8.86 17.55 8.53
CA VAL A 210 10.03 17.81 7.66
C VAL A 210 10.04 19.27 7.17
N ARG A 211 8.85 19.84 6.92
CA ARG A 211 8.71 21.28 6.59
C ARG A 211 9.25 22.22 7.68
N LYS A 212 9.25 21.81 8.94
CA LYS A 212 9.77 22.64 10.05
C LYS A 212 11.29 22.61 10.16
N THR A 213 11.94 21.53 9.75
CA THR A 213 13.40 21.38 9.83
C THR A 213 14.11 21.91 8.59
N PHE A 214 13.44 21.94 7.43
CA PHE A 214 14.02 22.48 6.20
C PHE A 214 13.70 23.97 6.03
N ARG A 215 14.42 24.84 6.77
CA ARG A 215 14.47 26.28 6.50
C ARG A 215 15.79 26.56 5.79
N VAL A 216 15.75 26.73 4.47
CA VAL A 216 16.95 27.06 3.69
C VAL A 216 17.41 28.47 4.10
N PRO A 217 18.68 28.67 4.52
CA PRO A 217 19.21 29.99 4.77
C PRO A 217 19.11 30.86 3.51
N PRO A 218 18.77 32.15 3.63
CA PRO A 218 18.47 33.04 2.49
C PRO A 218 19.63 33.22 1.49
N GLU A 219 20.85 32.83 1.87
CA GLU A 219 22.06 32.99 1.06
C GLU A 219 22.56 31.67 0.44
N THR A 220 21.79 30.59 0.52
CA THR A 220 22.20 29.31 -0.09
C THR A 220 22.05 29.39 -1.61
N PRO A 221 23.12 29.27 -2.41
CA PRO A 221 22.99 29.24 -3.86
C PRO A 221 22.05 28.11 -4.27
N ALA A 222 21.05 28.41 -5.10
CA ALA A 222 20.19 27.41 -5.69
C ALA A 222 21.06 26.45 -6.52
N ILE A 223 21.42 25.31 -5.95
CA ILE A 223 21.96 24.21 -6.74
C ILE A 223 20.80 23.80 -7.66
N PRO A 224 20.92 23.96 -8.99
CA PRO A 224 19.87 23.48 -9.88
C PRO A 224 19.70 21.99 -9.59
N PRO A 225 18.49 21.53 -9.23
CA PRO A 225 18.28 20.11 -9.01
C PRO A 225 18.66 19.44 -10.32
N ARG A 226 19.68 18.57 -10.30
CA ARG A 226 19.82 17.57 -11.35
C ARG A 226 18.54 16.75 -11.25
N GLY A 227 17.58 17.03 -12.15
CA GLY A 227 16.21 16.55 -12.07
C GLY A 227 16.20 15.03 -11.91
N ARG A 228 16.00 14.58 -10.66
CA ARG A 228 16.05 13.16 -10.30
C ARG A 228 14.68 12.60 -9.97
N ALA A 229 13.67 13.46 -9.79
CA ALA A 229 12.31 13.02 -9.52
C ALA A 229 11.32 13.64 -10.50
N THR A 230 10.53 12.77 -11.13
CA THR A 230 9.56 13.12 -12.17
C THR A 230 8.23 12.50 -11.80
N ILE A 231 7.14 13.27 -11.93
CA ILE A 231 5.79 12.71 -11.81
C ILE A 231 5.59 11.76 -12.99
N VAL A 232 5.48 10.47 -12.70
CA VAL A 232 5.31 9.44 -13.74
C VAL A 232 3.84 9.11 -13.98
N SER A 233 2.97 9.42 -13.02
CA SER A 233 1.52 9.22 -13.16
C SER A 233 0.73 10.16 -12.26
N ARG A 234 -0.38 10.69 -12.79
CA ARG A 234 -1.44 11.35 -12.03
C ARG A 234 -2.78 10.72 -12.42
N ILE A 235 -3.51 10.22 -11.44
CA ILE A 235 -4.85 9.65 -11.64
C ILE A 235 -5.82 10.33 -10.69
N THR A 236 -6.96 10.80 -11.22
CA THR A 236 -8.01 11.47 -10.44
C THR A 236 -9.30 10.63 -10.46
N PHE A 237 -9.92 10.52 -9.29
CA PHE A 237 -11.14 9.78 -9.01
C PHE A 237 -12.31 10.70 -8.69
#